data_AF-A0A9E4XG39-F1
#
_entry.id   AF-A0A9E4XG39-F1
#
_cell.length_a   1.000
_cell.length_b   1.000
_cell.length_c   1.000
_cell.angle_alpha   90.00
_cell.angle_beta   90.00
_cell.angle_gamma   90.00
#
_symmetry.space_group_name_H-M   'P 1'
#
loop_
_entity.id
_entity.type
_entity.pdbx_description
1 polymer ?
#
loop_
_entity_poly.entity_id
_entity_poly.type
_entity_poly.pdbx_seq_one_letter_code
_entity_poly.pdbx_strand_id
1 'polypeptide(L)'
;MASDKRLLGGELRVINIGLKSFADELRRRGARVTHVDWQPPASGDDHMVDHLRRLRRDGGRTEQANQNAFQRIIDADPVLIDVAPAGEVMAGLRKGMLLHAGPPISWSDMCGPMR
;
A
#
# COMPACT_ATOMS: atom_id res chain seq x y z
N MET A 1 -19.47 13.03 7.73
CA MET A 1 -18.56 12.01 8.31
C MET A 1 -18.24 12.42 9.74
N ALA A 2 -18.74 11.66 10.73
CA ALA A 2 -18.44 11.94 12.13
C ALA A 2 -16.95 11.69 12.36
N SER A 3 -16.18 12.77 12.48
CA SER A 3 -14.76 12.71 12.82
C SER A 3 -14.62 11.91 14.10
N ASP A 4 -13.83 10.83 14.05
CA ASP A 4 -13.57 9.90 15.15
C ASP A 4 -12.65 10.55 16.20
N LYS A 5 -13.02 11.76 16.64
CA LYS A 5 -12.31 12.61 17.62
C LYS A 5 -12.15 11.92 18.97
N ARG A 6 -12.78 10.77 19.18
CA ARG A 6 -12.66 9.96 20.40
C ARG A 6 -11.40 9.09 20.38
N LEU A 7 -10.96 8.60 19.22
CA LEU A 7 -9.81 7.70 19.13
C LEU A 7 -8.49 8.40 19.48
N LEU A 8 -8.33 9.65 19.04
CA LEU A 8 -7.12 10.46 19.25
C LEU A 8 -7.32 11.65 20.21
N GLY A 9 -8.51 11.81 20.78
CA GLY A 9 -8.84 12.94 21.67
C GLY A 9 -8.51 12.72 23.15
N GLY A 10 -8.00 11.53 23.50
CA GLY A 10 -7.60 11.17 24.86
C GLY A 10 -6.12 10.80 24.96
N GLU A 11 -5.72 10.27 26.11
CA GLU A 11 -4.35 9.79 26.33
C GLU A 11 -4.01 8.64 25.36
N LEU A 12 -3.02 8.87 24.48
CA LEU A 12 -2.62 7.91 23.46
C LEU A 12 -1.79 6.77 24.06
N ARG A 13 -2.21 5.53 23.77
CA ARG A 13 -1.44 4.32 24.00
C ARG A 13 -0.97 3.78 22.66
N VAL A 14 0.33 3.82 22.40
CA VAL A 14 0.92 3.51 21.11
C VAL A 14 1.70 2.20 21.19
N ILE A 15 1.49 1.33 20.20
CA ILE A 15 2.37 0.18 19.94
C ILE A 15 3.25 0.57 18.75
N ASN A 16 4.55 0.78 18.99
CA ASN A 16 5.50 1.13 17.94
C ASN A 16 6.18 -0.13 17.40
N ILE A 17 6.10 -0.33 16.09
CA ILE A 17 6.78 -1.40 15.35
C ILE A 17 7.69 -0.73 14.32
N GLY A 18 8.94 -1.18 14.19
CA GLY A 18 9.92 -0.58 13.29
C GLY A 18 10.94 0.28 14.03
N LEU A 19 11.21 1.49 13.56
CA LEU A 19 12.30 2.31 14.09
C LEU A 19 12.08 2.70 15.56
N LYS A 20 13.06 2.40 16.42
CA LYS A 20 13.05 2.76 17.84
C LYS A 20 12.98 4.28 18.07
N SER A 21 13.54 5.08 17.17
CA SER A 21 13.55 6.55 17.25
C SER A 21 12.14 7.15 17.33
N PHE A 22 11.15 6.54 16.68
CA PHE A 22 9.75 6.97 16.76
C PHE A 22 9.14 6.68 18.14
N ALA A 23 9.41 5.52 18.72
CA ALA A 23 8.99 5.24 20.10
C ALA A 23 9.62 6.22 21.09
N ASP A 24 10.89 6.55 20.89
CA ASP A 24 11.61 7.47 21.78
C ASP A 24 11.07 8.90 21.69
N GLU A 25 10.73 9.40 20.50
CA GLU A 25 10.11 10.72 20.34
C GLU A 25 8.71 10.77 20.98
N LEU A 26 7.88 9.74 20.76
CA LEU A 26 6.55 9.69 21.35
C LEU A 26 6.57 9.64 22.89
N ARG A 27 7.54 8.92 23.48
CA ARG A 27 7.76 8.93 24.94
C ARG A 27 8.18 10.31 25.44
N ARG A 28 9.07 11.00 24.73
CA ARG A 28 9.47 12.39 25.07
C ARG A 28 8.28 13.35 25.08
N ARG A 29 7.30 13.11 24.22
CA ARG A 29 6.05 13.90 24.15
C ARG A 29 4.98 13.46 25.16
N GLY A 30 5.28 12.50 26.04
CA GLY A 30 4.39 12.05 27.11
C GLY A 30 3.39 10.98 26.72
N ALA A 31 3.48 10.38 25.52
CA ALA A 31 2.62 9.27 25.13
C ALA A 31 3.07 7.96 25.79
N ARG A 32 2.12 7.07 26.13
CA ARG A 32 2.43 5.72 26.62
C ARG A 32 2.78 4.83 25.44
N VAL A 33 4.05 4.43 25.32
CA VAL A 33 4.52 3.65 24.17
C VAL A 33 5.15 2.31 24.56
N THR A 34 4.57 1.23 24.05
CA THR A 34 5.21 -0.10 23.99
C THR A 34 5.90 -0.23 22.64
N HIS A 35 7.23 -0.34 22.66
CA HIS A 35 7.97 -0.64 21.44
C HIS A 35 8.10 -2.16 21.31
N VAL A 36 7.66 -2.69 20.17
CA VAL A 36 7.91 -4.06 19.76
C VAL A 36 9.17 -4.05 18.91
N ASP A 37 10.19 -4.75 19.39
CA ASP A 37 11.39 -5.06 18.61
C ASP A 37 11.06 -6.18 17.61
N TRP A 38 10.19 -5.85 16.66
CA TRP A 38 9.78 -6.79 15.63
C TRP A 38 10.87 -6.90 14.59
N GLN A 39 11.18 -8.14 14.23
CA GLN A 39 12.03 -8.47 13.10
C GLN A 39 11.36 -9.57 12.28
N PRO A 40 11.70 -9.71 10.98
CA PRO A 40 11.32 -10.87 10.20
C PRO A 40 11.68 -12.16 10.97
N PRO A 41 10.86 -13.23 10.88
CA PRO A 41 11.18 -14.50 11.51
C PRO A 41 12.60 -14.96 11.18
N ALA A 42 13.29 -15.45 12.20
CA ALA A 42 14.68 -15.87 12.13
C ALA A 42 15.67 -14.79 11.64
N SER A 43 15.32 -13.50 11.77
CA SER A 43 16.18 -12.37 11.42
C SER A 43 16.71 -12.41 9.97
N GLY A 44 15.94 -13.03 9.07
CA GLY A 44 16.35 -13.21 7.67
C GLY A 44 17.29 -14.38 7.42
N ASP A 45 17.44 -15.31 8.36
CA ASP A 45 18.15 -16.58 8.15
C ASP A 45 17.50 -17.38 7.02
N ASP A 46 18.27 -17.60 5.95
CA ASP A 46 17.79 -18.24 4.73
C ASP A 46 17.27 -19.67 4.96
N HIS A 47 17.89 -20.43 5.88
CA HIS A 47 17.48 -21.80 6.20
C HIS A 47 16.13 -21.82 6.92
N MET A 48 15.95 -20.94 7.90
CA MET A 48 14.69 -20.82 8.63
C MET A 48 13.56 -20.25 7.77
N VAL A 49 13.87 -19.29 6.90
CA VAL A 49 12.92 -18.78 5.91
C VAL A 49 12.51 -19.90 4.95
N ASP A 50 13.44 -20.77 4.52
CA ASP A 50 13.10 -21.94 3.71
C ASP A 50 12.14 -22.90 4.44
N HIS A 51 12.35 -23.15 5.73
CA HIS A 51 11.40 -23.93 6.54
C HIS A 51 10.02 -23.28 6.61
N LEU A 52 9.94 -21.96 6.79
CA LEU A 52 8.66 -21.23 6.76
C LEU A 52 8.00 -21.26 5.38
N ARG A 53 8.77 -21.19 4.30
CA ARG A 53 8.28 -21.38 2.92
C ARG A 53 7.69 -22.77 2.72
N ARG A 54 8.32 -23.82 3.26
CA ARG A 54 7.78 -25.20 3.22
C ARG A 54 6.48 -25.34 4.01
N LEU A 55 6.33 -24.61 5.12
CA LEU A 55 5.09 -24.57 5.91
C LEU A 55 3.97 -23.78 5.21
N ARG A 56 4.31 -22.81 4.34
CA ARG A 56 3.34 -22.16 3.45
C ARG A 56 2.77 -23.18 2.48
N ARG A 57 1.53 -23.59 2.73
CA ARG A 57 0.76 -24.52 1.88
C ARG A 57 0.24 -23.84 0.59
N ASP A 58 1.03 -23.00 -0.06
CA ASP A 58 0.64 -22.40 -1.34
C ASP A 58 1.18 -23.16 -2.56
N GLY A 59 2.08 -24.13 -2.35
CA GLY A 59 2.60 -25.00 -3.40
C GLY A 59 3.34 -24.24 -4.50
N GLY A 60 3.95 -23.09 -4.17
CA GLY A 60 4.64 -22.25 -5.15
C GLY A 60 3.70 -21.44 -6.06
N ARG A 61 2.38 -21.49 -5.83
CA ARG A 61 1.39 -20.77 -6.66
C ARG A 61 1.60 -19.26 -6.67
N THR A 62 1.99 -18.69 -5.51
CA THR A 62 2.35 -17.27 -5.40
C THR A 62 3.59 -16.94 -6.22
N GLU A 63 4.60 -17.79 -6.17
CA GLU A 63 5.85 -17.60 -6.90
C GLU A 63 5.62 -17.66 -8.41
N GLN A 64 4.87 -18.66 -8.86
CA GLN A 64 4.47 -18.78 -10.27
C GLN A 64 3.66 -17.57 -10.76
N ALA A 65 2.72 -17.07 -9.94
CA ALA A 65 1.93 -15.89 -10.28
C ALA A 65 2.81 -14.62 -10.35
N ASN A 66 3.75 -14.46 -9.41
CA ASN A 66 4.69 -13.35 -9.41
C ASN A 66 5.60 -13.37 -10.63
N GLN A 67 6.16 -14.54 -10.97
CA GLN A 67 7.00 -14.71 -12.15
C GLN A 67 6.22 -14.36 -13.43
N ASN A 68 4.98 -14.82 -13.55
CA ASN A 68 4.12 -14.48 -14.69
C ASN A 68 3.85 -12.96 -14.79
N ALA A 69 3.49 -12.32 -13.68
CA ALA A 69 3.22 -10.88 -13.65
C ALA A 69 4.48 -10.06 -13.97
N PHE A 70 5.62 -10.44 -13.40
CA PHE A 70 6.90 -9.80 -13.65
C PHE A 70 7.31 -9.92 -15.12
N GLN A 71 7.22 -11.13 -15.68
CA GLN A 71 7.59 -11.38 -17.07
C GLN A 71 6.73 -10.54 -18.03
N ARG A 72 5.42 -10.42 -17.78
CA ARG A 72 4.53 -9.55 -18.57
C ARG A 72 4.92 -8.06 -18.54
N ILE A 73 5.45 -7.59 -17.41
CA ILE A 73 5.92 -6.21 -17.28
C ILE A 73 7.24 -6.01 -18.04
N ILE A 74 8.17 -6.95 -17.92
CA ILE A 74 9.49 -6.87 -18.56
C ILE A 74 9.41 -7.04 -20.07
N ASP A 75 8.55 -7.95 -20.56
CA ASP A 75 8.38 -8.21 -21.99
C ASP A 75 7.46 -7.20 -22.68
N ALA A 76 6.93 -6.23 -21.96
CA ALA A 76 6.08 -5.19 -22.54
C ALA A 76 6.92 -4.25 -23.41
N ASP A 77 6.62 -4.21 -24.71
CA ASP A 77 7.20 -3.27 -25.68
C ASP A 77 6.10 -2.37 -26.28
N PRO A 78 5.57 -1.40 -25.50
CA PRO A 78 4.48 -0.55 -25.97
C PRO A 78 4.96 0.46 -27.02
N VAL A 79 4.28 0.47 -28.17
CA VAL A 79 4.53 1.42 -29.26
C VAL A 79 3.33 2.34 -29.49
N LEU A 80 3.58 3.61 -29.80
CA LEU A 80 2.52 4.57 -30.15
C LEU A 80 1.96 4.24 -31.54
N ILE A 81 0.68 3.90 -31.61
CA ILE A 81 0.00 3.56 -32.87
C ILE A 81 -0.87 4.68 -33.43
N ASP A 82 -1.51 5.48 -32.57
CA ASP A 82 -2.44 6.54 -32.97
C ASP A 82 -2.75 7.51 -31.81
N VAL A 83 -3.42 8.63 -32.11
CA VAL A 83 -3.96 9.59 -31.14
C VAL A 83 -5.42 9.89 -31.48
N ALA A 84 -6.34 9.56 -30.58
CA ALA A 84 -7.78 9.74 -30.77
C ALA A 84 -8.45 10.36 -29.53
N PRO A 85 -9.63 10.99 -29.67
CA PRO A 85 -10.42 11.45 -28.54
C PRO A 85 -10.78 10.29 -27.60
N ALA A 86 -10.57 10.47 -26.29
CA ALA A 86 -10.79 9.42 -25.29
C ALA A 86 -12.20 8.81 -25.34
N GLY A 87 -13.22 9.62 -25.61
CA GLY A 87 -14.62 9.17 -25.71
C GLY A 87 -14.92 8.23 -26.88
N GLU A 88 -14.04 8.16 -27.88
CA GLU A 88 -14.19 7.29 -29.04
C GLU A 88 -13.50 5.92 -28.83
N VAL A 89 -12.50 5.85 -27.95
CA VAL A 89 -11.65 4.65 -27.78
C VAL A 89 -11.72 4.02 -26.39
N MET A 90 -12.12 4.75 -25.35
CA MET A 90 -12.19 4.23 -23.98
C MET A 90 -13.59 3.66 -23.65
N ALA A 91 -13.68 2.34 -23.46
CA ALA A 91 -14.90 1.69 -23.02
C ALA A 91 -15.35 2.23 -21.64
N GLY A 92 -16.62 2.63 -21.54
CA GLY A 92 -17.24 3.12 -20.29
C GLY A 92 -17.09 4.63 -20.03
N LEU A 93 -16.35 5.37 -20.87
CA LEU A 93 -16.24 6.83 -20.74
C LEU A 93 -17.49 7.51 -21.32
N ARG A 94 -18.35 8.07 -20.45
CA ARG A 94 -19.59 8.77 -20.85
C ARG A 94 -19.40 10.27 -21.01
N LYS A 95 -20.32 10.92 -21.74
CA LYS A 95 -20.39 12.38 -21.83
C LYS A 95 -20.50 13.00 -20.43
N GLY A 96 -19.66 14.02 -20.16
CA GLY A 96 -19.60 14.70 -18.87
C GLY A 96 -18.95 13.89 -17.74
N MET A 97 -18.17 12.86 -18.06
CA MET A 97 -17.33 12.14 -17.11
C MET A 97 -15.90 12.70 -17.15
N LEU A 98 -15.37 13.04 -15.98
CA LEU A 98 -13.97 13.44 -15.80
C LEU A 98 -13.26 12.34 -15.01
N LEU A 99 -12.06 11.97 -15.47
CA LEU A 99 -11.19 11.02 -14.77
C LEU A 99 -10.16 11.78 -13.96
N HIS A 100 -9.73 11.19 -12.84
CA HIS A 100 -8.67 11.74 -12.00
C HIS A 100 -7.62 10.66 -11.70
N ALA A 101 -6.42 11.09 -11.31
CA ALA A 101 -5.35 10.18 -10.92
C ALA A 101 -5.60 9.59 -9.52
N GLY A 102 -5.02 8.42 -9.25
CA GLY A 102 -5.04 7.78 -7.94
C GLY A 102 -6.28 6.90 -7.68
N PRO A 103 -6.43 6.40 -6.44
CA PRO A 103 -7.57 5.57 -6.04
C PRO A 103 -8.87 6.40 -6.02
N PRO A 104 -10.04 5.76 -6.01
CA PRO A 104 -11.33 6.45 -5.96
C PRO A 104 -11.42 7.46 -4.81
N ILE A 105 -11.75 8.71 -5.13
CA ILE A 105 -11.94 9.78 -4.14
C ILE A 105 -13.11 10.68 -4.54
N SER A 106 -13.87 11.14 -3.54
CA SER A 106 -14.97 12.09 -3.78
C SER A 106 -14.42 13.49 -4.06
N TRP A 107 -15.15 14.32 -4.82
CA TRP A 107 -14.75 15.70 -5.12
C TRP A 107 -14.47 16.54 -3.85
N SER A 108 -15.26 16.35 -2.80
CA SER A 108 -15.08 17.09 -1.53
C SER A 108 -13.76 16.75 -0.83
N ASP A 109 -13.22 15.55 -1.06
CA ASP A 109 -12.00 15.06 -0.42
C ASP A 109 -10.74 15.26 -1.28
N MET A 110 -10.90 15.69 -2.55
CA MET A 110 -9.78 15.99 -3.44
C MET A 110 -8.87 17.10 -2.85
N CYS A 111 -7.59 17.11 -3.19
CA CYS A 111 -6.70 18.20 -2.80
C CYS A 111 -6.95 19.46 -3.66
N GLY A 112 -6.45 20.62 -3.22
CA GLY A 112 -6.62 21.89 -3.94
C GLY A 112 -6.28 21.81 -5.43
N PRO A 113 -5.10 21.30 -5.83
CA PRO A 113 -4.71 21.20 -7.24
C PRO A 113 -5.58 20.31 -8.14
N MET A 114 -6.36 19.39 -7.58
CA MET A 114 -7.21 18.46 -8.34
C MET A 114 -8.64 18.98 -8.52
N ARG A 115 -9.01 20.06 -7.82
CA ARG A 115 -10.32 20.72 -7.93
C ARG A 115 -10.27 21.92 -8.86
#